data_AF-A0A139XX11-F1
#
_entry.id   AF-A0A139XX11-F1
#
_cell.length_a   1.000
_cell.length_b   1.000
_cell.length_c   1.000
_cell.angle_alpha   90.00
_cell.angle_beta   90.00
_cell.angle_gamma   90.00
#
_symmetry.space_group_name_H-M   'P 1'
#
loop_
_entity.id
_entity.type
_entity.pdbx_description
1 polymer ?
#
loop_
_entity_poly.entity_id
_entity_poly.type
_entity_poly.pdbx_seq_one_letter_code
_entity_poly.pdbx_strand_id
1 'polypeptide(L)'
;MIGSEEFWKTEADAPLLNRNADFVSKENAAEMIERARKLVDLIESGAGTDVSIELVPDCGDEGARRIFVLDAERTFKDPKHREQMVSVLQSLWPELQDYHQGLGFLVAFLLLYLPPKDVAKVAIGLHRDYVPGYFKSAPAAYVRDARVYQKLMHKFFPEVATTIEDLTCPEAYVSKWFIGMNVHVLTFEAMMLFLEAFLEKKDTFLFQFGLALLKNVQPDLVATKDVSKTLAILRLDQSLYPNTKQAEGSDQPGSFFTRIVEDAINFDLGDADIEKLREEAMEEMRLEEEKRKEREKQLGLDSDDEIVFSDEEDE
;
A
#
# COMPACT_ATOMS: atom_id res chain seq x y z
N MET A 1 -10.64 5.73 16.57
CA MET A 1 -9.79 6.14 17.73
C MET A 1 -9.76 7.65 17.97
N ILE A 2 -9.62 8.48 16.94
CA ILE A 2 -9.38 9.95 17.05
C ILE A 2 -10.44 10.76 17.79
N GLY A 3 -11.65 10.23 17.99
CA GLY A 3 -12.71 10.87 18.76
C GLY A 3 -12.50 10.83 20.29
N SER A 4 -11.53 10.06 20.77
CA SER A 4 -11.21 9.95 22.20
C SER A 4 -10.18 11.00 22.62
N GLU A 5 -10.40 11.69 23.74
CA GLU A 5 -9.37 12.57 24.32
C GLU A 5 -8.09 11.82 24.68
N GLU A 6 -8.22 10.57 25.10
CA GLU A 6 -7.09 9.76 25.53
C GLU A 6 -6.15 9.45 24.36
N PHE A 7 -6.70 9.24 23.17
CA PHE A 7 -5.90 9.02 21.96
C PHE A 7 -4.91 10.17 21.72
N TRP A 8 -5.36 11.42 21.84
CA TRP A 8 -4.48 12.58 21.64
C TRP A 8 -3.48 12.80 22.77
N LYS A 9 -3.64 12.15 23.93
CA LYS A 9 -2.64 12.17 25.00
C LYS A 9 -1.58 11.10 24.81
N THR A 10 -1.95 9.94 24.27
CA THR A 10 -1.07 8.77 24.19
C THR A 10 -0.42 8.58 22.83
N GLU A 11 -1.07 9.01 21.74
CA GLU A 11 -0.70 8.71 20.36
C GLU A 11 -0.32 9.94 19.52
N ALA A 12 -0.32 11.16 20.07
CA ALA A 12 -0.12 12.39 19.29
C ALA A 12 1.21 12.45 18.50
N ASP A 13 2.22 11.74 18.96
CA ASP A 13 3.54 11.60 18.32
C ASP A 13 3.81 10.15 17.85
N ALA A 14 2.76 9.36 17.64
CA ALA A 14 2.87 8.03 17.04
C ALA A 14 3.35 8.14 15.57
N PRO A 15 4.20 7.22 15.09
CA PRO A 15 4.72 7.25 13.72
C PRO A 15 3.63 7.27 12.64
N LEU A 16 2.47 6.69 12.92
CA LEU A 16 1.31 6.69 12.02
C LEU A 16 0.84 8.12 11.68
N LEU A 17 0.96 9.07 12.62
CA LEU A 17 0.54 10.46 12.45
C LEU A 17 1.57 11.33 11.73
N ASN A 18 2.72 10.79 11.31
CA ASN A 18 3.78 11.55 10.62
C ASN A 18 3.29 12.26 9.35
N ARG A 19 2.21 11.77 8.73
CA ARG A 19 1.58 12.36 7.54
C ARG A 19 0.27 13.10 7.83
N ASN A 20 -0.10 13.30 9.10
CA ASN A 20 -1.34 13.98 9.47
C ASN A 20 -1.39 15.43 8.96
N ALA A 21 -0.28 16.17 9.06
CA ALA A 21 -0.19 17.55 8.55
C ALA A 21 -1.29 18.48 9.10
N ASP A 22 -1.67 18.31 10.37
CA ASP A 22 -2.76 19.03 11.04
C ASP A 22 -4.16 18.85 10.37
N PHE A 23 -4.30 17.88 9.46
CA PHE A 23 -5.57 17.59 8.80
C PHE A 23 -6.61 17.03 9.78
N VAL A 24 -6.21 16.10 10.65
CA VAL A 24 -7.05 15.56 11.71
C VAL A 24 -6.62 16.14 13.06
N SER A 25 -7.59 16.61 13.82
CA SER A 25 -7.42 17.09 15.18
C SER A 25 -8.56 16.61 16.07
N LYS A 26 -8.47 16.90 17.37
CA LYS A 26 -9.56 16.64 18.31
C LYS A 26 -10.83 17.39 17.94
N GLU A 27 -10.69 18.61 17.42
CA GLU A 27 -11.78 19.53 17.13
C GLU A 27 -12.61 19.08 15.92
N ASN A 28 -11.97 18.48 14.91
CA ASN A 28 -12.65 18.00 13.70
C ASN A 28 -12.84 16.48 13.65
N ALA A 29 -12.46 15.75 14.71
CA ALA A 29 -12.53 14.28 14.74
C ALA A 29 -13.91 13.72 14.38
N ALA A 30 -15.00 14.34 14.84
CA ALA A 30 -16.36 13.89 14.54
C ALA A 30 -16.68 13.98 13.03
N GLU A 31 -16.25 15.07 12.37
CA GLU A 31 -16.42 15.25 10.93
C GLU A 31 -15.60 14.23 10.14
N MET A 32 -14.36 14.00 10.56
CA MET A 32 -13.46 13.04 9.89
C MET A 32 -13.94 11.60 10.04
N ILE A 33 -14.50 11.24 11.20
CA ILE A 33 -15.14 9.94 11.40
C ILE A 33 -16.34 9.78 10.47
N GLU A 34 -17.18 10.81 10.33
CA GLU A 34 -18.34 10.76 9.44
C GLU A 34 -17.93 10.66 7.97
N ARG A 35 -16.89 11.38 7.55
CA ARG A 35 -16.31 11.23 6.20
C ARG A 35 -15.81 9.80 5.96
N ALA A 36 -15.09 9.22 6.92
CA ALA A 36 -14.57 7.87 6.80
C ALA A 36 -15.64 6.78 6.72
N ARG A 37 -16.83 6.98 7.32
CA ARG A 37 -17.96 6.04 7.18
C ARG A 37 -18.37 5.84 5.72
N LYS A 38 -18.24 6.86 4.88
CA LYS A 38 -18.51 6.75 3.45
C LYS A 38 -17.61 5.73 2.74
N LEU A 39 -16.40 5.48 3.25
CA LEU A 39 -15.53 4.43 2.71
C LEU A 39 -16.14 3.03 2.90
N VAL A 40 -16.87 2.83 4.00
CA VAL A 40 -17.61 1.58 4.26
C VAL A 40 -18.76 1.46 3.26
N ASP A 41 -19.54 2.53 3.08
CA ASP A 41 -20.65 2.55 2.12
C ASP A 41 -20.18 2.30 0.67
N LEU A 42 -19.04 2.88 0.29
CA LEU A 42 -18.41 2.65 -1.03
C LEU A 42 -17.96 1.19 -1.20
N ILE A 43 -17.37 0.58 -0.17
CA ILE A 43 -17.02 -0.85 -0.22
C ILE A 43 -18.28 -1.71 -0.32
N GLU A 44 -19.29 -1.47 0.52
CA GLU A 44 -20.51 -2.29 0.55
C GLU A 44 -21.31 -2.20 -0.76
N SER A 45 -21.29 -1.04 -1.44
CA SER A 45 -21.96 -0.85 -2.72
C SER A 45 -21.11 -1.25 -3.94
N GLY A 46 -19.78 -1.14 -3.84
CA GLY A 46 -18.87 -1.39 -4.96
C GLY A 46 -18.31 -2.82 -5.04
N ALA A 47 -18.28 -3.54 -3.91
CA ALA A 47 -17.85 -4.93 -3.83
C ALA A 47 -18.84 -5.87 -4.54
N GLY A 48 -18.33 -6.86 -5.28
CA GLY A 48 -19.14 -7.91 -5.89
C GLY A 48 -19.52 -9.03 -4.92
N THR A 49 -18.83 -9.11 -3.78
CA THR A 49 -19.00 -10.16 -2.76
C THR A 49 -19.53 -9.61 -1.44
N ASP A 50 -20.11 -10.48 -0.61
CA ASP A 50 -20.58 -10.11 0.73
C ASP A 50 -19.39 -9.84 1.66
N VAL A 51 -19.12 -8.57 1.94
CA VAL A 51 -18.01 -8.12 2.81
C VAL A 51 -18.26 -8.28 4.30
N SER A 52 -19.37 -8.92 4.71
CA SER A 52 -19.68 -9.19 6.11
C SER A 52 -18.60 -10.06 6.74
N ILE A 53 -18.08 -9.60 7.88
CA ILE A 53 -17.06 -10.30 8.64
C ILE A 53 -17.31 -10.13 10.14
N GLU A 54 -17.17 -11.22 10.88
CA GLU A 54 -17.22 -11.20 12.34
C GLU A 54 -15.81 -11.11 12.92
N LEU A 55 -15.70 -10.37 14.02
CA LEU A 55 -14.42 -10.23 14.71
C LEU A 55 -14.12 -11.51 15.48
N VAL A 56 -12.93 -12.06 15.26
CA VAL A 56 -12.45 -13.27 15.92
C VAL A 56 -11.33 -12.87 16.90
N PRO A 57 -11.40 -13.29 18.17
CA PRO A 57 -10.39 -12.94 19.17
C PRO A 57 -9.06 -13.67 18.95
N ASP A 58 -9.08 -14.83 18.31
CA ASP A 58 -7.93 -15.68 18.05
C ASP A 58 -8.13 -16.47 16.76
N CYS A 59 -7.15 -16.39 15.85
CA CYS A 59 -7.17 -17.09 14.57
C CYS A 59 -6.55 -18.49 14.63
N GLY A 60 -6.01 -18.92 15.78
CA GLY A 60 -5.39 -20.23 15.98
C GLY A 60 -3.99 -20.39 15.38
N ASP A 61 -3.41 -19.31 14.84
CA ASP A 61 -2.06 -19.29 14.28
C ASP A 61 -1.15 -18.37 15.11
N GLU A 62 -0.29 -18.97 15.92
CA GLU A 62 0.66 -18.24 16.75
C GLU A 62 1.71 -17.48 15.92
N GLY A 63 2.11 -18.00 14.76
CA GLY A 63 3.10 -17.39 13.90
C GLY A 63 2.58 -16.08 13.31
N ALA A 64 1.37 -16.14 12.73
CA ALA A 64 0.67 -14.97 12.22
C ALA A 64 0.43 -13.93 13.33
N ARG A 65 -0.05 -14.38 14.50
CA ARG A 65 -0.28 -13.49 15.65
C ARG A 65 0.98 -12.75 16.09
N ARG A 66 2.15 -13.40 16.12
CA ARG A 66 3.43 -12.74 16.45
C ARG A 66 3.76 -11.62 15.46
N ILE A 67 3.53 -11.84 14.17
CA ILE A 67 3.73 -10.81 13.14
C ILE A 67 2.80 -9.61 13.38
N PHE A 68 1.51 -9.86 13.63
CA PHE A 68 0.53 -8.80 13.87
C PHE A 68 0.86 -7.96 15.11
N VAL A 69 1.34 -8.59 16.19
CA VAL A 69 1.77 -7.90 17.40
C VAL A 69 2.96 -6.98 17.11
N LEU A 70 3.97 -7.48 16.38
CA LEU A 70 5.15 -6.67 16.04
C LEU A 70 4.79 -5.45 15.17
N ASP A 71 3.86 -5.60 14.23
CA ASP A 71 3.39 -4.48 13.42
C ASP A 71 2.58 -3.48 14.25
N ALA A 72 1.73 -3.96 15.17
CA ALA A 72 0.98 -3.10 16.07
C ALA A 72 1.89 -2.30 17.01
N GLU A 73 2.95 -2.92 17.56
CA GLU A 73 3.94 -2.26 18.42
C GLU A 73 4.71 -1.14 17.72
N ARG A 74 4.98 -1.29 16.42
CA ARG A 74 5.64 -0.27 15.60
C ARG A 74 4.70 0.88 15.21
N THR A 75 3.39 0.66 15.29
CA THR A 75 2.37 1.57 14.75
C THR A 75 1.68 2.40 15.83
N PHE A 76 1.31 1.77 16.95
CA PHE A 76 0.61 2.40 18.07
C PHE A 76 1.43 2.34 19.36
N LYS A 77 1.25 3.30 20.25
CA LYS A 77 1.88 3.34 21.58
C LYS A 77 1.02 2.69 22.65
N ASP A 78 -0.29 2.92 22.61
CA ASP A 78 -1.25 2.42 23.58
C ASP A 78 -1.50 0.92 23.37
N PRO A 79 -1.32 0.07 24.41
CA PRO A 79 -1.62 -1.35 24.34
C PRO A 79 -3.04 -1.67 23.85
N LYS A 80 -4.03 -0.82 24.17
CA LYS A 80 -5.42 -1.00 23.75
C LYS A 80 -5.57 -0.83 22.24
N HIS A 81 -4.91 0.16 21.64
CA HIS A 81 -4.95 0.36 20.19
C HIS A 81 -4.22 -0.76 19.45
N ARG A 82 -3.11 -1.26 20.03
CA ARG A 82 -2.40 -2.44 19.51
C ARG A 82 -3.31 -3.67 19.50
N GLU A 83 -4.02 -3.94 20.59
CA GLU A 83 -4.93 -5.07 20.69
C GLU A 83 -6.09 -4.96 19.69
N GLN A 84 -6.62 -3.74 19.46
CA GLN A 84 -7.63 -3.51 18.42
C GLN A 84 -7.11 -3.84 17.02
N MET A 85 -5.89 -3.39 16.68
CA MET A 85 -5.26 -3.72 15.40
C MET A 85 -5.03 -5.24 15.24
N VAL A 86 -4.48 -5.89 16.27
CA VAL A 86 -4.25 -7.34 16.27
C VAL A 86 -5.57 -8.11 16.12
N SER A 87 -6.63 -7.70 16.82
CA SER A 87 -7.95 -8.33 16.69
C SER A 87 -8.51 -8.24 15.27
N VAL A 88 -8.37 -7.08 14.59
CA VAL A 88 -8.79 -6.96 13.19
C VAL A 88 -7.98 -7.89 12.29
N LEU A 89 -6.65 -7.90 12.40
CA LEU A 89 -5.78 -8.74 11.57
C LEU A 89 -6.03 -10.23 11.79
N GLN A 90 -6.23 -10.67 13.04
CA GLN A 90 -6.64 -12.04 13.35
C GLN A 90 -7.99 -12.39 12.75
N SER A 91 -8.92 -11.44 12.67
CA SER A 91 -10.24 -11.68 12.06
C SER A 91 -10.15 -11.87 10.54
N LEU A 92 -9.16 -11.26 9.89
CA LEU A 92 -8.91 -11.39 8.45
C LEU A 92 -8.15 -12.67 8.10
N TRP A 93 -7.31 -13.18 9.01
CA TRP A 93 -6.41 -14.32 8.78
C TRP A 93 -7.08 -15.60 8.23
N PRO A 94 -8.26 -16.05 8.71
CA PRO A 94 -8.88 -17.29 8.24
C PRO A 94 -9.09 -17.35 6.72
N GLU A 95 -9.28 -16.18 6.10
CA GLU A 95 -9.42 -16.06 4.65
C GLU A 95 -8.11 -15.71 3.96
N LEU A 96 -7.34 -14.77 4.50
CA LEU A 96 -6.10 -14.33 3.86
C LEU A 96 -5.08 -15.46 3.72
N GLN A 97 -4.91 -16.25 4.80
CA GLN A 97 -3.96 -17.37 4.94
C GLN A 97 -2.50 -17.03 4.60
N ASP A 98 -2.21 -15.75 4.43
CA ASP A 98 -0.92 -15.16 4.10
C ASP A 98 -1.00 -13.67 4.43
N TYR A 99 0.13 -12.98 4.55
CA TYR A 99 0.15 -11.61 5.03
C TYR A 99 1.26 -10.76 4.42
N HIS A 100 0.88 -9.54 4.05
CA HIS A 100 1.80 -8.46 3.72
C HIS A 100 1.60 -7.28 4.67
N GLN A 101 2.71 -6.70 5.13
CA GLN A 101 2.73 -5.58 6.10
C GLN A 101 1.93 -4.35 5.63
N GLY A 102 1.83 -4.13 4.31
CA GLY A 102 1.01 -3.07 3.72
C GLY A 102 -0.45 -3.08 4.20
N LEU A 103 -1.02 -4.27 4.41
CA LEU A 103 -2.37 -4.41 4.96
C LEU A 103 -2.44 -3.93 6.41
N GLY A 104 -1.43 -4.25 7.23
CA GLY A 104 -1.35 -3.80 8.62
C GLY A 104 -1.37 -2.28 8.74
N PHE A 105 -0.59 -1.58 7.90
CA PHE A 105 -0.58 -0.12 7.89
C PHE A 105 -1.92 0.49 7.45
N LEU A 106 -2.58 -0.11 6.45
CA LEU A 106 -3.92 0.33 6.04
C LEU A 106 -4.96 0.12 7.15
N VAL A 107 -4.96 -1.05 7.79
CA VAL A 107 -5.82 -1.35 8.94
C VAL A 107 -5.59 -0.34 10.06
N ALA A 108 -4.34 -0.02 10.38
CA ALA A 108 -4.01 0.97 11.40
C ALA A 108 -4.52 2.37 11.03
N PHE A 109 -4.32 2.80 9.79
CA PHE A 109 -4.84 4.09 9.30
C PHE A 109 -6.37 4.15 9.43
N LEU A 110 -7.09 3.11 8.99
CA LEU A 110 -8.55 3.07 9.05
C LEU A 110 -9.08 3.04 10.50
N LEU A 111 -8.39 2.36 11.42
CA LEU A 111 -8.73 2.31 12.85
C LEU A 111 -8.68 3.68 13.55
N LEU A 112 -7.95 4.65 12.97
CA LEU A 112 -8.02 6.03 13.42
C LEU A 112 -9.46 6.54 13.38
N TYR A 113 -10.22 6.20 12.33
CA TYR A 113 -11.55 6.76 12.07
C TYR A 113 -12.68 5.77 12.37
N LEU A 114 -12.50 4.50 12.04
CA LEU A 114 -13.56 3.49 12.00
C LEU A 114 -13.47 2.49 13.17
N PRO A 115 -14.61 1.89 13.59
CA PRO A 115 -14.58 0.80 14.55
C PRO A 115 -13.97 -0.47 13.91
N PRO A 116 -13.40 -1.39 14.71
CA PRO A 116 -12.73 -2.60 14.21
C PRO A 116 -13.54 -3.43 13.20
N LYS A 117 -14.85 -3.58 13.40
CA LYS A 117 -15.71 -4.35 12.48
C LYS A 117 -15.78 -3.72 11.09
N ASP A 118 -15.90 -2.40 11.01
CA ASP A 118 -15.96 -1.69 9.73
C ASP A 118 -14.60 -1.67 9.04
N VAL A 119 -13.50 -1.58 9.80
CA VAL A 119 -12.14 -1.73 9.24
C VAL A 119 -11.96 -3.12 8.63
N ALA A 120 -12.41 -4.17 9.32
CA ALA A 120 -12.35 -5.54 8.81
C ALA A 120 -13.18 -5.69 7.52
N LYS A 121 -14.38 -5.09 7.44
CA LYS A 121 -15.19 -5.06 6.21
C LYS A 121 -14.47 -4.40 5.04
N VAL A 122 -13.88 -3.22 5.27
CA VAL A 122 -13.13 -2.51 4.23
C VAL A 122 -11.94 -3.36 3.77
N ALA A 123 -11.15 -3.90 4.70
CA ALA A 123 -9.99 -4.72 4.39
C ALA A 123 -10.34 -6.00 3.61
N ILE A 124 -11.42 -6.70 3.97
CA ILE A 124 -11.82 -7.93 3.27
C ILE A 124 -12.42 -7.63 1.89
N GLY A 125 -13.20 -6.56 1.76
CA GLY A 125 -13.71 -6.10 0.47
C GLY A 125 -12.57 -5.75 -0.49
N LEU A 126 -11.55 -5.04 0.02
CA LEU A 126 -10.34 -4.76 -0.75
C LEU A 126 -9.62 -6.04 -1.20
N HIS A 127 -9.45 -6.99 -0.28
CA HIS A 127 -8.80 -8.27 -0.58
C HIS A 127 -9.55 -9.09 -1.65
N ARG A 128 -10.88 -9.11 -1.61
CA ARG A 128 -11.69 -9.94 -2.52
C ARG A 128 -11.90 -9.31 -3.88
N ASP A 129 -12.28 -8.03 -3.91
CA ASP A 129 -12.91 -7.40 -5.07
C ASP A 129 -12.08 -6.30 -5.73
N TYR A 130 -11.14 -5.69 -5.00
CA TYR A 130 -10.37 -4.55 -5.53
C TYR A 130 -8.94 -4.94 -5.87
N VAL A 131 -8.22 -5.63 -4.98
CA VAL A 131 -6.82 -5.99 -5.17
C VAL A 131 -6.55 -7.45 -4.77
N PRO A 132 -7.20 -8.42 -5.43
CA PRO A 132 -7.03 -9.83 -5.10
C PRO A 132 -5.58 -10.28 -5.24
N GLY A 133 -5.06 -10.89 -4.17
CA GLY A 133 -3.69 -11.39 -4.11
C GLY A 133 -2.62 -10.34 -3.79
N TYR A 134 -2.98 -9.07 -3.55
CA TYR A 134 -1.99 -8.05 -3.15
C TYR A 134 -1.44 -8.29 -1.76
N PHE A 135 -2.26 -8.62 -0.76
CA PHE A 135 -1.83 -8.67 0.64
C PHE A 135 -1.15 -9.99 1.06
N LYS A 136 -0.42 -10.61 0.14
CA LYS A 136 0.33 -11.85 0.31
C LYS A 136 1.82 -11.59 0.54
N SER A 137 2.53 -12.50 1.20
CA SER A 137 3.97 -12.36 1.45
C SER A 137 4.80 -12.35 0.16
N ALA A 138 4.38 -13.13 -0.84
CA ALA A 138 4.92 -13.12 -2.20
C ALA A 138 3.82 -12.75 -3.21
N PRO A 139 3.51 -11.45 -3.38
CA PRO A 139 2.29 -11.03 -4.05
C PRO A 139 2.46 -10.97 -5.57
N ALA A 140 2.25 -12.10 -6.26
CA ALA A 140 2.37 -12.18 -7.72
C ALA A 140 1.47 -11.17 -8.47
N ALA A 141 0.26 -10.90 -7.94
CA ALA A 141 -0.65 -9.90 -8.51
C ALA A 141 -0.07 -8.48 -8.46
N TYR A 142 0.63 -8.14 -7.37
CA TYR A 142 1.33 -6.87 -7.24
C TYR A 142 2.52 -6.79 -8.21
N VAL A 143 3.32 -7.85 -8.33
CA VAL A 143 4.46 -7.89 -9.25
C VAL A 143 3.99 -7.73 -10.71
N ARG A 144 2.91 -8.41 -11.08
CA ARG A 144 2.25 -8.23 -12.38
C ARG A 144 1.87 -6.77 -12.61
N ASP A 145 1.17 -6.16 -11.67
CA ASP A 145 0.69 -4.78 -11.83
C ASP A 145 1.83 -3.76 -11.78
N ALA A 146 2.95 -4.05 -11.11
CA ALA A 146 4.18 -3.26 -11.20
C ALA A 146 4.75 -3.25 -12.64
N ARG A 147 4.73 -4.39 -13.33
CA ARG A 147 5.16 -4.49 -14.74
C ARG A 147 4.18 -3.80 -15.69
N VAL A 148 2.88 -3.95 -15.45
CA VAL A 148 1.84 -3.21 -16.20
C VAL A 148 2.08 -1.71 -16.06
N TYR A 149 2.36 -1.23 -14.84
CA TYR A 149 2.68 0.16 -14.59
C TYR A 149 3.92 0.62 -15.39
N GLN A 150 4.99 -0.18 -15.43
CA GLN A 150 6.17 0.13 -16.24
C GLN A 150 5.84 0.26 -17.75
N LYS A 151 5.01 -0.65 -18.29
CA LYS A 151 4.53 -0.56 -19.69
C LYS A 151 3.72 0.73 -19.92
N LEU A 152 2.88 1.13 -18.97
CA LEU A 152 2.14 2.40 -19.04
C LEU A 152 3.07 3.61 -18.97
N MET A 153 4.11 3.58 -18.13
CA MET A 153 5.12 4.65 -18.11
C MET A 153 5.77 4.82 -19.48
N HIS A 154 6.14 3.73 -20.15
CA HIS A 154 6.69 3.78 -21.52
C HIS A 154 5.71 4.38 -22.53
N LYS A 155 4.41 4.14 -22.37
CA LYS A 155 3.37 4.71 -23.23
C LYS A 155 3.19 6.22 -23.02
N PHE A 156 3.13 6.69 -21.78
CA PHE A 156 2.76 8.08 -21.46
C PHE A 156 3.95 9.00 -21.20
N PHE A 157 5.07 8.47 -20.70
CA PHE A 157 6.26 9.21 -20.29
C PHE A 157 7.55 8.48 -20.70
N PRO A 158 7.76 8.18 -21.99
CA PRO A 158 8.82 7.28 -22.47
C PRO A 158 10.23 7.66 -21.99
N GLU A 159 10.60 8.94 -22.06
CA GLU A 159 11.93 9.41 -21.66
C GLU A 159 12.21 9.19 -20.16
N VAL A 160 11.18 9.41 -19.32
CA VAL A 160 11.25 9.22 -17.87
C VAL A 160 11.27 7.74 -17.53
N ALA A 161 10.47 6.93 -18.25
CA ALA A 161 10.41 5.48 -18.08
C ALA A 161 11.77 4.83 -18.31
N THR A 162 12.43 5.13 -19.43
CA THR A 162 13.79 4.63 -19.73
C THR A 162 14.78 5.05 -18.64
N THR A 163 14.72 6.31 -18.20
CA THR A 163 15.65 6.81 -17.16
C THR A 163 15.47 6.08 -15.82
N ILE A 164 14.24 5.78 -15.41
CA ILE A 164 13.98 5.07 -14.15
C ILE A 164 14.37 3.59 -14.28
N GLU A 165 14.07 2.96 -15.41
CA GLU A 165 14.37 1.54 -15.66
C GLU A 165 15.88 1.25 -15.61
N ASP A 166 16.71 2.17 -16.09
CA ASP A 166 18.17 2.07 -15.99
C ASP A 166 18.68 2.14 -14.53
N LEU A 167 17.88 2.68 -13.61
CA LEU A 167 18.27 2.93 -12.21
C LEU A 167 17.67 1.91 -11.23
N THR A 168 16.47 1.41 -11.48
CA THR A 168 15.73 0.56 -10.54
C THR A 168 14.60 -0.23 -11.21
N CYS A 169 14.04 -1.22 -10.50
CA CYS A 169 12.91 -2.01 -10.97
C CYS A 169 11.57 -1.43 -10.44
N PRO A 170 10.45 -1.65 -11.15
CA PRO A 170 9.14 -1.11 -10.75
C PRO A 170 8.71 -1.53 -9.35
N GLU A 171 8.99 -2.77 -8.96
CA GLU A 171 8.64 -3.33 -7.65
C GLU A 171 9.31 -2.59 -6.48
N ALA A 172 10.44 -1.93 -6.71
CA ALA A 172 11.18 -1.23 -5.66
C ALA A 172 10.52 0.10 -5.25
N TYR A 173 9.81 0.76 -6.16
CA TYR A 173 9.22 2.08 -5.89
C TYR A 173 7.69 2.07 -5.83
N VAL A 174 6.99 1.24 -6.61
CA VAL A 174 5.52 1.18 -6.56
C VAL A 174 4.97 0.53 -5.29
N SER A 175 5.81 -0.21 -4.56
CA SER A 175 5.43 -0.91 -3.31
C SER A 175 4.75 0.01 -2.30
N LYS A 176 5.15 1.27 -2.22
CA LYS A 176 4.58 2.22 -1.25
C LYS A 176 3.18 2.71 -1.63
N TRP A 177 2.80 2.68 -2.92
CA TRP A 177 1.52 3.22 -3.40
C TRP A 177 0.52 2.14 -3.75
N PHE A 178 1.00 1.01 -4.30
CA PHE A 178 0.14 -0.09 -4.74
C PHE A 178 -0.19 -0.99 -3.56
N ILE A 179 0.77 -1.78 -3.06
CA ILE A 179 0.52 -2.69 -1.93
C ILE A 179 0.49 -1.96 -0.58
N GLY A 180 1.25 -0.87 -0.44
CA GLY A 180 1.23 -0.01 0.73
C GLY A 180 0.05 0.99 0.76
N MET A 181 -0.76 1.03 -0.30
CA MET A 181 -1.96 1.87 -0.42
C MET A 181 -1.73 3.33 -0.01
N ASN A 182 -0.55 3.89 -0.30
CA ASN A 182 -0.18 5.29 -0.04
C ASN A 182 -0.14 5.77 1.43
N VAL A 183 -0.35 4.90 2.42
CA VAL A 183 -0.45 5.27 3.85
C VAL A 183 0.76 6.08 4.36
N HIS A 184 1.96 5.79 3.87
CA HIS A 184 3.19 6.48 4.28
C HIS A 184 3.67 7.56 3.29
N VAL A 185 2.94 7.74 2.19
CA VAL A 185 3.34 8.57 1.06
C VAL A 185 2.53 9.85 1.03
N LEU A 186 1.21 9.74 1.09
CA LEU A 186 0.31 10.89 1.04
C LEU A 186 0.11 11.52 2.42
N THR A 187 -0.18 12.82 2.45
CA THR A 187 -0.78 13.46 3.64
C THR A 187 -2.16 12.88 3.89
N PHE A 188 -2.66 12.97 5.13
CA PHE A 188 -3.95 12.36 5.48
C PHE A 188 -5.13 12.90 4.66
N GLU A 189 -5.11 14.19 4.33
CA GLU A 189 -6.10 14.79 3.42
C GLU A 189 -6.10 14.11 2.05
N ALA A 190 -4.92 14.01 1.42
CA ALA A 190 -4.77 13.37 0.12
C ALA A 190 -5.02 11.87 0.19
N MET A 191 -4.70 11.23 1.31
CA MET A 191 -4.97 9.81 1.55
C MET A 191 -6.47 9.52 1.60
N MET A 192 -7.27 10.37 2.24
CA MET A 192 -8.73 10.23 2.23
C MET A 192 -9.30 10.41 0.82
N LEU A 193 -8.86 11.42 0.08
CA LEU A 193 -9.24 11.60 -1.33
C LEU A 193 -8.83 10.41 -2.20
N PHE A 194 -7.65 9.86 -1.97
CA PHE A 194 -7.14 8.70 -2.69
C PHE A 194 -8.01 7.46 -2.43
N LEU A 195 -8.37 7.17 -1.17
CA LEU A 195 -9.23 6.05 -0.84
C LEU A 195 -10.63 6.21 -1.44
N GLU A 196 -11.23 7.40 -1.35
CA GLU A 196 -12.53 7.69 -1.96
C GLU A 196 -12.50 7.41 -3.47
N ALA A 197 -11.54 7.99 -4.19
CA ALA A 197 -11.39 7.79 -5.63
C ALA A 197 -11.05 6.34 -6.01
N PHE A 198 -10.21 5.67 -5.21
CA PHE A 198 -9.84 4.27 -5.43
C PHE A 198 -11.04 3.34 -5.28
N LEU A 199 -11.90 3.56 -4.29
CA LEU A 199 -13.10 2.74 -4.11
C LEU A 199 -14.14 2.98 -5.20
N GLU A 200 -14.22 4.20 -5.75
CA GLU A 200 -15.11 4.50 -6.87
C GLU A 200 -14.62 3.94 -8.21
N LYS A 201 -13.32 4.06 -8.49
CA LYS A 201 -12.70 3.73 -9.79
C LYS A 201 -12.04 2.34 -9.82
N LYS A 202 -11.99 1.65 -8.69
CA LYS A 202 -11.37 0.33 -8.49
C LYS A 202 -9.86 0.33 -8.81
N ASP A 203 -9.32 -0.84 -9.09
CA ASP A 203 -7.89 -1.11 -9.29
C ASP A 203 -7.23 -0.28 -10.40
N THR A 204 -7.97 0.07 -11.46
CA THR A 204 -7.48 0.92 -12.54
C THR A 204 -6.95 2.27 -12.03
N PHE A 205 -7.49 2.78 -10.92
CA PHE A 205 -7.07 4.03 -10.31
C PHE A 205 -5.63 4.00 -9.78
N LEU A 206 -5.09 2.84 -9.42
CA LEU A 206 -3.69 2.74 -8.99
C LEU A 206 -2.73 3.14 -10.11
N PHE A 207 -3.05 2.77 -11.35
CA PHE A 207 -2.26 3.15 -12.51
C PHE A 207 -2.38 4.64 -12.82
N GLN A 208 -3.61 5.17 -12.76
CA GLN A 208 -3.86 6.61 -12.92
C GLN A 208 -3.10 7.43 -11.87
N PHE A 209 -3.13 6.97 -10.61
CA PHE A 209 -2.38 7.58 -9.51
C PHE A 209 -0.87 7.55 -9.74
N GLY A 210 -0.31 6.39 -10.10
CA GLY A 210 1.12 6.29 -10.37
C GLY A 210 1.56 7.25 -11.49
N LEU A 211 0.80 7.29 -12.59
CA LEU A 211 1.10 8.17 -13.73
C LEU A 211 0.98 9.66 -13.38
N ALA A 212 -0.03 10.03 -12.59
CA ALA A 212 -0.20 11.39 -12.09
C ALA A 212 0.92 11.80 -11.11
N LEU A 213 1.34 10.89 -10.23
CA LEU A 213 2.49 11.09 -9.35
C LEU A 213 3.73 11.33 -10.20
N LEU A 214 4.00 10.47 -11.18
CA LEU A 214 5.16 10.58 -12.06
C LEU A 214 5.20 11.93 -12.78
N LYS A 215 4.07 12.37 -13.33
CA LYS A 215 3.92 13.68 -13.97
C LYS A 215 4.29 14.83 -13.03
N ASN A 216 3.85 14.77 -11.78
CA ASN A 216 4.08 15.83 -10.79
C ASN A 216 5.52 15.87 -10.25
N VAL A 217 6.23 14.74 -10.23
CA VAL A 217 7.65 14.66 -9.79
C VAL A 217 8.65 14.63 -10.94
N GLN A 218 8.19 14.60 -12.19
CA GLN A 218 9.04 14.53 -13.38
C GLN A 218 10.18 15.55 -13.40
N PRO A 219 9.98 16.84 -13.04
CA PRO A 219 11.07 17.82 -12.99
C PRO A 219 12.20 17.43 -12.02
N ASP A 220 11.86 16.82 -10.89
CA ASP A 220 12.83 16.41 -9.88
C ASP A 220 13.58 15.13 -10.32
N LEU A 221 12.87 14.22 -11.01
CA LEU A 221 13.44 12.99 -11.56
C LEU A 221 14.48 13.27 -12.65
N VAL A 222 14.19 14.16 -13.60
CA VAL A 222 15.15 14.51 -14.67
C VAL A 222 16.37 15.27 -14.15
N ALA A 223 16.24 15.92 -12.99
CA ALA A 223 17.32 16.66 -12.33
C ALA A 223 18.27 15.76 -11.52
N THR A 224 17.99 14.46 -11.39
CA THR A 224 18.82 13.51 -10.65
C THR A 224 19.29 12.35 -11.51
N LYS A 225 20.47 11.80 -11.18
CA LYS A 225 20.97 10.52 -11.70
C LYS A 225 21.30 9.52 -10.59
N ASP A 226 21.01 9.92 -9.34
CA ASP A 226 21.29 9.11 -8.16
C ASP A 226 20.09 8.20 -7.85
N VAL A 227 20.34 6.89 -7.79
CA VAL A 227 19.31 5.86 -7.54
C VAL A 227 18.59 6.09 -6.21
N SER A 228 19.34 6.43 -5.16
CA SER A 228 18.75 6.63 -3.82
C SER A 228 17.81 7.82 -3.79
N LYS A 229 18.22 8.93 -4.42
CA LYS A 229 17.40 10.12 -4.58
C LYS A 229 16.20 9.88 -5.50
N THR A 230 16.35 9.12 -6.59
CA THR A 230 15.22 8.72 -7.45
C THR A 230 14.18 7.92 -6.66
N LEU A 231 14.61 6.95 -5.85
CA LEU A 231 13.71 6.19 -4.99
C LEU A 231 13.04 7.07 -3.94
N ALA A 232 13.78 7.99 -3.32
CA ALA A 232 13.22 8.95 -2.35
C ALA A 232 12.20 9.91 -2.99
N ILE A 233 12.43 10.31 -4.25
CA ILE A 233 11.50 11.12 -5.03
C ILE A 233 10.22 10.36 -5.30
N LEU A 234 10.34 9.15 -5.87
CA LEU A 234 9.17 8.34 -6.18
C LEU A 234 8.36 8.10 -4.89
N ARG A 235 9.01 7.71 -3.79
CA ARG A 235 8.32 7.43 -2.50
C ARG A 235 7.77 8.69 -1.81
N LEU A 236 7.98 9.88 -2.38
CA LEU A 236 7.67 11.18 -1.80
C LEU A 236 8.20 11.32 -0.37
N ASP A 237 9.43 10.86 -0.12
CA ASP A 237 10.01 10.85 1.23
C ASP A 237 9.95 12.25 1.86
N GLN A 238 9.63 12.32 3.16
CA GLN A 238 9.39 13.58 3.87
C GLN A 238 10.54 14.58 3.80
N SER A 239 11.77 14.09 3.65
CA SER A 239 12.97 14.93 3.51
C SER A 239 12.98 15.74 2.21
N LEU A 240 12.31 15.25 1.16
CA LEU A 240 12.21 15.92 -0.14
C LEU A 240 10.82 16.53 -0.35
N TYR A 241 9.78 15.85 0.13
CA TYR A 241 8.37 16.25 0.03
C TYR A 241 7.79 16.36 1.45
N PRO A 242 8.10 17.47 2.16
CA PRO A 242 7.53 17.72 3.48
C PRO A 242 6.01 17.88 3.36
N ASN A 243 5.30 17.64 4.46
CA ASN A 243 3.83 17.73 4.49
C ASN A 243 3.28 19.09 4.05
N THR A 244 4.08 20.15 4.16
CA THR A 244 3.72 21.52 3.74
C THR A 244 4.01 21.80 2.28
N LYS A 245 4.54 20.84 1.50
CA LYS A 245 4.87 21.03 0.08
C LYS A 245 3.65 21.52 -0.70
N GLN A 246 3.84 22.63 -1.38
CA GLN A 246 2.83 23.30 -2.20
C GLN A 246 2.91 22.81 -3.65
N ALA A 247 1.76 22.69 -4.30
CA ALA A 247 1.68 22.52 -5.75
C ALA A 247 2.04 23.84 -6.45
N GLU A 248 2.49 23.75 -7.71
CA GLU A 248 2.68 24.94 -8.54
C GLU A 248 1.36 25.71 -8.70
N GLY A 249 1.37 27.01 -8.40
CA GLY A 249 0.20 27.87 -8.47
C GLY A 249 -0.77 27.77 -7.28
N SER A 250 -0.38 27.12 -6.18
CA SER A 250 -1.17 27.05 -4.95
C SER A 250 -0.33 27.47 -3.74
N ASP A 251 -0.88 28.35 -2.90
CA ASP A 251 -0.26 28.75 -1.63
C ASP A 251 -0.69 27.85 -0.45
N GLN A 252 -1.60 26.89 -0.68
CA GLN A 252 -2.09 26.01 0.38
C GLN A 252 -1.04 24.96 0.76
N PRO A 253 -0.61 24.88 2.04
CA PRO A 253 0.30 23.84 2.50
C PRO A 253 -0.27 22.44 2.21
N GLY A 254 0.57 21.53 1.72
CA GLY A 254 0.16 20.15 1.41
C GLY A 254 -0.60 19.98 0.10
N SER A 255 -0.91 21.07 -0.61
CA SER A 255 -1.63 21.03 -1.90
C SER A 255 -0.92 20.23 -2.98
N PHE A 256 0.39 19.97 -2.85
CA PHE A 256 1.10 19.08 -3.76
C PHE A 256 0.51 17.65 -3.75
N PHE A 257 0.16 17.13 -2.57
CA PHE A 257 -0.35 15.77 -2.43
C PHE A 257 -1.79 15.64 -2.92
N THR A 258 -2.65 16.60 -2.61
CA THR A 258 -4.04 16.60 -3.09
C THR A 258 -4.08 16.77 -4.61
N ARG A 259 -3.21 17.62 -5.18
CA ARG A 259 -3.08 17.80 -6.63
C ARG A 259 -2.72 16.51 -7.36
N ILE A 260 -1.85 15.67 -6.81
CA ILE A 260 -1.54 14.36 -7.41
C ILE A 260 -2.80 13.50 -7.53
N VAL A 261 -3.63 13.46 -6.49
CA VAL A 261 -4.86 12.67 -6.47
C VAL A 261 -5.90 13.26 -7.42
N GLU A 262 -6.05 14.58 -7.46
CA GLU A 262 -6.94 15.27 -8.40
C GLU A 262 -6.54 15.06 -9.86
N ASP A 263 -5.23 15.15 -10.16
CA ASP A 263 -4.70 14.85 -11.48
C ASP A 263 -4.95 13.37 -11.84
N ALA A 264 -4.83 12.44 -10.89
CA ALA A 264 -5.11 11.02 -11.08
C ALA A 264 -6.58 10.75 -11.40
N ILE A 265 -7.52 11.40 -10.69
CA ILE A 265 -8.97 11.25 -10.93
C ILE A 265 -9.32 11.58 -12.38
N ASN A 266 -8.63 12.55 -12.95
CA ASN A 266 -8.83 13.08 -14.30
C ASN A 266 -7.83 12.51 -15.34
N PHE A 267 -6.98 11.55 -14.96
CA PHE A 267 -5.98 11.00 -15.88
C PHE A 267 -6.63 10.06 -16.88
N ASP A 268 -6.59 10.42 -18.17
CA ASP A 268 -7.10 9.58 -19.24
C ASP A 268 -6.07 8.52 -19.65
N LEU A 269 -6.43 7.24 -19.48
CA LEU A 269 -5.60 6.10 -19.91
C LEU A 269 -5.71 5.83 -21.43
N GLY A 270 -6.49 6.62 -22.17
CA GLY A 270 -6.65 6.51 -23.61
C GLY A 270 -7.11 5.11 -24.01
N ASP A 271 -6.44 4.53 -25.01
CA ASP A 271 -6.67 3.17 -25.51
C ASP A 271 -5.84 2.09 -24.76
N ALA A 272 -5.33 2.37 -23.56
CA ALA A 272 -4.60 1.37 -22.80
C ALA A 272 -5.54 0.26 -22.29
N ASP A 273 -5.29 -0.97 -22.73
CA ASP A 273 -6.01 -2.15 -22.28
C ASP A 273 -5.27 -2.79 -21.10
N ILE A 274 -5.72 -2.48 -19.88
CA ILE A 274 -5.08 -2.95 -18.64
C ILE A 274 -5.12 -4.48 -18.53
N GLU A 275 -6.21 -5.12 -18.97
CA GLU A 275 -6.34 -6.57 -18.85
C GLU A 275 -5.39 -7.27 -19.82
N LYS A 276 -5.31 -6.78 -21.06
CA LYS A 276 -4.32 -7.29 -22.01
C LYS A 276 -2.88 -7.10 -21.50
N LEU A 277 -2.56 -5.94 -20.92
CA LEU A 277 -1.24 -5.70 -20.33
C LEU A 277 -0.95 -6.65 -19.16
N ARG A 278 -1.97 -7.01 -18.37
CA ARG A 278 -1.87 -8.00 -17.30
C ARG A 278 -1.60 -9.40 -17.84
N GLU A 279 -2.29 -9.82 -18.90
CA GLU A 279 -2.04 -11.09 -19.59
C GLU A 279 -0.59 -11.17 -20.10
N GLU A 280 -0.12 -10.11 -20.77
CA GLU A 280 1.27 -10.01 -21.25
C GLU A 280 2.28 -10.10 -20.10
N ALA A 281 2.06 -9.35 -19.01
CA ALA A 281 2.95 -9.36 -17.85
C ALA A 281 2.99 -10.72 -17.14
N MET A 282 1.85 -11.42 -17.03
CA MET A 282 1.79 -12.75 -16.44
C MET A 282 2.55 -13.78 -17.28
N GLU A 283 2.45 -13.71 -18.61
CA GLU A 283 3.19 -14.60 -19.50
C GLU A 283 4.71 -14.35 -19.41
N GLU A 284 5.13 -13.08 -19.37
CA GLU A 284 6.53 -12.71 -19.14
C GLU A 284 7.07 -13.28 -17.82
N MET A 285 6.30 -13.13 -16.73
CA MET A 285 6.66 -13.67 -15.41
C MET A 285 6.77 -15.20 -15.42
N ARG A 286 5.85 -15.90 -16.09
CA ARG A 286 5.88 -17.37 -16.22
C ARG A 286 7.14 -17.85 -16.93
N LEU A 287 7.48 -17.23 -18.06
CA LEU A 287 8.66 -17.57 -18.84
C LEU A 287 9.96 -17.29 -18.06
N GLU A 288 10.01 -16.22 -17.27
CA GLU A 288 11.15 -15.93 -16.40
C GLU A 288 11.30 -16.96 -15.28
N GLU A 289 10.20 -17.39 -14.66
CA GLU A 289 10.22 -18.41 -13.63
C GLU A 289 10.68 -19.78 -14.19
N GLU A 290 10.18 -20.17 -15.36
CA GLU A 290 10.63 -21.38 -16.07
C GLU A 290 12.14 -21.34 -16.35
N LYS A 291 12.65 -20.22 -16.88
CA LYS A 291 14.09 -20.02 -17.11
C LYS A 291 14.90 -20.02 -15.81
N ARG A 292 14.33 -19.52 -14.70
CA ARG A 292 15.00 -19.55 -13.40
C ARG A 292 15.17 -20.98 -12.91
N LYS A 293 14.09 -21.78 -12.96
CA LYS A 293 14.10 -23.20 -12.58
C LYS A 293 15.04 -24.03 -13.46
N GLU A 294 15.07 -23.78 -14.76
CA GLU A 294 16.03 -24.45 -15.66
C GLU A 294 17.49 -24.14 -15.30
N ARG A 295 17.80 -22.89 -14.95
CA ARG A 295 19.15 -22.51 -14.51
C ARG A 295 19.52 -23.11 -13.15
N GLU A 296 18.61 -23.11 -12.19
CA GLU A 296 18.80 -23.74 -10.88
C GLU A 296 19.09 -25.24 -11.03
N LYS A 297 18.34 -25.93 -11.91
CA LYS A 297 18.57 -27.33 -12.26
C LYS A 297 19.91 -27.58 -12.95
N GLN A 298 20.32 -26.71 -13.87
CA GLN A 298 21.63 -26.81 -14.55
C GLN A 298 22.80 -26.58 -13.59
N LEU A 299 22.63 -25.75 -12.56
CA LEU A 299 23.64 -25.47 -11.55
C LEU A 299 23.66 -26.52 -10.42
N GLY A 300 22.78 -27.53 -10.46
CA GLY A 300 22.70 -28.57 -9.44
C GLY A 300 22.24 -28.06 -8.08
N LEU A 301 21.58 -26.90 -8.02
CA LEU A 301 21.06 -26.31 -6.79
C LEU A 301 19.73 -26.93 -6.33
N ASP A 302 19.25 -27.94 -7.06
CA ASP A 302 18.02 -28.70 -6.83
C ASP A 302 18.22 -29.89 -5.87
N SER A 303 19.45 -30.11 -5.34
CA SER A 303 19.65 -31.10 -4.28
C SER A 303 19.34 -30.47 -2.93
N ASP A 304 18.21 -30.90 -2.34
CA ASP A 304 17.94 -30.86 -0.90
C ASP A 304 19.03 -31.66 -0.16
N ASP A 305 20.25 -31.14 -0.10
CA ASP A 305 21.18 -31.54 0.95
C ASP A 305 20.61 -30.89 2.23
N GLU A 306 19.82 -31.68 2.97
CA GLU A 306 19.55 -31.45 4.38
C GLU A 306 20.84 -30.90 5.01
N ILE A 307 20.77 -29.69 5.56
CA ILE A 307 21.85 -29.17 6.40
C ILE A 307 21.87 -30.08 7.63
N VAL A 308 22.59 -31.18 7.55
CA VAL A 308 22.98 -31.99 8.70
C VAL A 308 24.00 -31.16 9.45
N PHE A 309 23.57 -30.48 10.50
CA PHE A 309 24.47 -29.91 11.49
C PHE A 309 25.19 -31.07 12.17
N SER A 310 26.39 -31.40 11.70
CA SER A 310 27.27 -32.37 12.33
C SER A 310 27.97 -31.76 13.54
N ASP A 311 27.21 -31.41 14.57
CA ASP A 311 27.77 -31.06 15.88
C ASP A 311 27.20 -32.01 16.95
N GLU A 312 27.38 -33.31 16.73
CA GLU A 312 27.50 -34.32 17.79
C GLU A 312 28.65 -35.26 17.40
N GLU A 313 29.88 -34.81 17.62
CA GLU A 313 31.02 -35.71 17.86
C GLU A 313 31.67 -35.28 19.18
N ASP A 314 31.31 -36.02 20.23
CA ASP A 314 32.17 -36.56 21.28
C ASP A 314 33.39 -35.73 21.74
N GLU A 315 33.27 -35.11 22.93
CA GLU A 315 34.18 -35.31 24.09
C GLU A 315 33.57 -34.73 25.39
#